data_AF-A0A250XBC8-F1
#
_entry.id   AF-A0A250XBC8-F1
#
_cell.length_a   1.000
_cell.length_b   1.000
_cell.length_c   1.000
_cell.angle_alpha   90.00
_cell.angle_beta   90.00
_cell.angle_gamma   90.00
#
_symmetry.space_group_name_H-M   'P 1'
#
loop_
_entity.id
_entity.type
_entity.pdbx_description
1 polymer ?
#
loop_
_entity_poly.entity_id
_entity_poly.type
_entity_poly.pdbx_seq_one_letter_code
_entity_poly.pdbx_strand_id
1 'polypeptide(L)'
;MLFLLDAQSRSGINAGDLNFVDNASRFFRLCAGTQIRLAPEITVHLGKSLKEHILAAGCPRVGILPLLNALRKLQPNREHVTPLHADFFQVCLLSKVYNAAHEVLLDDIFDVDPHTTCMTPTDLFSYCYYGGMLAAGSKMYSRALELLMQALTAPAVVANAIVLAAYKKLILISLIHSGKSISLPKFTSARVKYLLESRWQGVSRAEYCLPNTRS
;
A
#
# COMPACT_ATOMS: atom_id res chain seq x y z
N MET A 1 10.87 -24.55 -7.45
CA MET A 1 11.05 -23.29 -8.22
C MET A 1 10.89 -22.05 -7.33
N LEU A 2 9.82 -21.93 -6.51
CA LEU A 2 9.63 -20.83 -5.56
C LEU A 2 10.88 -20.54 -4.71
N PHE A 3 11.39 -21.56 -3.99
CA PHE A 3 12.58 -21.45 -3.15
C PHE A 3 13.87 -21.07 -3.92
N LEU A 4 13.98 -21.47 -5.20
CA LEU A 4 15.15 -21.14 -6.03
C LEU A 4 15.15 -19.67 -6.43
N LEU A 5 13.98 -19.15 -6.82
CA LEU A 5 13.82 -17.72 -7.12
C LEU A 5 13.97 -16.86 -5.86
N ASP A 6 13.49 -17.35 -4.71
CA ASP A 6 13.70 -16.69 -3.43
C ASP A 6 15.18 -16.63 -3.05
N ALA A 7 15.89 -17.75 -3.17
CA ALA A 7 17.33 -17.81 -2.91
C ALA A 7 18.11 -16.87 -3.84
N GLN A 8 17.74 -16.82 -5.12
CA GLN A 8 18.28 -15.88 -6.10
C GLN A 8 18.06 -14.42 -5.69
N SER A 9 16.85 -14.08 -5.23
CA SER A 9 16.57 -12.74 -4.71
C SER A 9 17.43 -12.39 -3.49
N ARG A 10 17.79 -13.36 -2.64
CA ARG A 10 18.63 -13.13 -1.46
C ARG A 10 20.12 -13.09 -1.81
N SER A 11 20.54 -13.74 -2.88
CA SER A 11 21.95 -13.92 -3.25
C SER A 11 22.58 -12.72 -3.97
N GLY A 12 22.04 -11.50 -3.82
CA GLY A 12 22.68 -10.28 -4.30
C GLY A 12 22.60 -10.06 -5.82
N ILE A 13 21.46 -10.40 -6.44
CA ILE A 13 21.17 -9.97 -7.82
C ILE A 13 21.23 -8.45 -7.90
N ASN A 14 21.79 -7.92 -8.99
CA ASN A 14 21.81 -6.48 -9.25
C ASN A 14 20.39 -5.93 -9.26
N ALA A 15 20.16 -4.85 -8.52
CA ALA A 15 18.88 -4.16 -8.52
C ALA A 15 18.47 -3.83 -9.96
N GLY A 16 17.30 -4.32 -10.39
CA GLY A 16 16.79 -4.12 -11.74
C GLY A 16 17.18 -5.20 -12.77
N ASP A 17 17.69 -6.36 -12.35
CA ASP A 17 17.93 -7.49 -13.26
C ASP A 17 16.63 -7.96 -13.96
N LEU A 18 16.58 -7.76 -15.27
CA LEU A 18 15.44 -8.11 -16.12
C LEU A 18 15.23 -9.63 -16.21
N ASN A 19 16.28 -10.43 -16.08
CA ASN A 19 16.15 -11.90 -16.12
C ASN A 19 15.40 -12.39 -14.88
N PHE A 20 15.71 -11.84 -13.72
CA PHE A 20 14.98 -12.12 -12.49
C PHE A 20 13.51 -11.69 -12.62
N VAL A 21 13.27 -10.48 -13.13
CA VAL A 21 11.90 -9.96 -13.35
C VAL A 21 11.09 -10.89 -14.25
N ASP A 22 11.64 -11.35 -15.37
CA ASP A 22 10.94 -12.25 -16.30
C ASP A 22 10.64 -13.61 -15.64
N ASN A 23 11.64 -14.21 -14.99
CA ASN A 23 11.49 -15.49 -14.31
C ASN A 23 10.44 -15.45 -13.18
N ALA A 24 10.49 -14.42 -12.34
CA ALA A 24 9.52 -14.23 -11.26
C ALA A 24 8.12 -13.93 -11.81
N SER A 25 8.01 -13.13 -12.88
CA SER A 25 6.75 -12.83 -13.55
C SER A 25 6.11 -14.08 -14.15
N ARG A 26 6.92 -14.91 -14.81
CA ARG A 26 6.49 -16.20 -15.36
C ARG A 26 6.06 -17.16 -14.26
N PHE A 27 6.79 -17.20 -13.15
CA PHE A 27 6.42 -18.02 -12.00
C PHE A 27 5.04 -17.64 -11.45
N PHE A 28 4.78 -16.36 -11.14
CA PHE A 28 3.49 -15.94 -10.59
C PHE A 28 2.32 -16.18 -11.54
N ARG A 29 2.56 -16.10 -12.85
CA ARG A 29 1.56 -16.46 -13.86
C ARG A 29 1.19 -17.94 -13.79
N LEU A 30 2.18 -18.84 -13.67
CA LEU A 30 1.99 -20.29 -13.82
C LEU A 30 1.81 -21.06 -12.50
N CYS A 31 2.20 -20.49 -11.36
CA CYS A 31 2.19 -21.20 -10.08
C CYS A 31 0.77 -21.61 -9.65
N ALA A 32 0.66 -22.72 -8.90
CA ALA A 32 -0.59 -23.15 -8.30
C ALA A 32 -0.81 -22.46 -6.94
N GLY A 33 -2.03 -21.94 -6.71
CA GLY A 33 -2.39 -21.28 -5.45
C GLY A 33 -2.22 -22.19 -4.22
N THR A 34 -2.57 -23.46 -4.36
CA THR A 34 -2.42 -24.46 -3.29
C THR A 34 -0.96 -24.63 -2.85
N GLN A 35 0.00 -24.53 -3.77
CA GLN A 35 1.42 -24.72 -3.46
C GLN A 35 2.03 -23.48 -2.81
N ILE A 36 1.72 -22.28 -3.31
CA ILE A 36 2.30 -21.04 -2.77
C ILE A 36 1.76 -20.72 -1.38
N ARG A 37 0.52 -21.13 -1.06
CA ARG A 37 -0.07 -20.99 0.27
C ARG A 37 0.58 -21.89 1.35
N LEU A 38 1.36 -22.90 0.96
CA LEU A 38 2.16 -23.69 1.91
C LEU A 38 3.39 -22.93 2.41
N ALA A 39 3.80 -21.88 1.69
CA ALA A 39 4.95 -21.05 2.03
C ALA A 39 4.62 -19.56 1.76
N PRO A 40 3.67 -18.96 2.53
CA PRO A 40 3.20 -17.61 2.28
C PRO A 40 4.32 -16.58 2.48
N GLU A 41 5.20 -16.76 3.47
CA GLU A 41 6.34 -15.87 3.73
C GLU A 41 7.27 -15.73 2.52
N ILE A 42 7.61 -16.86 1.89
CA ILE A 42 8.51 -16.92 0.73
C ILE A 42 7.84 -16.31 -0.49
N THR A 43 6.54 -16.53 -0.64
CA THR A 43 5.74 -15.94 -1.72
C THR A 43 5.65 -14.43 -1.58
N VAL A 44 5.40 -13.93 -0.37
CA VAL A 44 5.38 -12.49 -0.05
C VAL A 44 6.74 -11.87 -0.31
N HIS A 45 7.82 -12.50 0.15
CA HIS A 45 9.18 -12.02 -0.08
C HIS A 45 9.49 -11.93 -1.59
N LEU A 46 9.24 -13.00 -2.36
CA LEU A 46 9.45 -12.98 -3.81
C LEU A 46 8.64 -11.89 -4.52
N GLY A 47 7.40 -11.63 -4.08
CA GLY A 47 6.57 -10.55 -4.62
C GLY A 47 7.12 -9.16 -4.31
N LYS A 48 7.59 -8.94 -3.08
CA LYS A 48 8.27 -7.70 -2.66
C LYS A 48 9.56 -7.49 -3.44
N SER A 49 10.37 -8.53 -3.62
CA SER A 49 11.59 -8.48 -4.42
C SER A 49 11.32 -8.19 -5.89
N LEU A 50 10.30 -8.81 -6.48
CA LEU A 50 9.87 -8.50 -7.85
C LEU A 50 9.52 -7.02 -7.99
N LYS A 51 8.74 -6.47 -7.05
CA LYS A 51 8.42 -5.04 -7.01
C LYS A 51 9.69 -4.19 -6.94
N GLU A 52 10.63 -4.51 -6.06
CA GLU A 52 11.88 -3.74 -5.95
C GLU A 52 12.68 -3.73 -7.26
N HIS A 53 12.76 -4.86 -7.95
CA HIS A 53 13.49 -4.96 -9.22
C HIS A 53 12.80 -4.20 -10.36
N ILE A 54 11.48 -4.28 -10.52
CA ILE A 54 10.77 -3.51 -11.57
C ILE A 54 10.83 -2.00 -11.30
N LEU A 55 10.89 -1.58 -10.04
CA LEU A 55 11.05 -0.17 -9.68
C LEU A 55 12.47 0.30 -9.98
N ALA A 56 13.49 -0.49 -9.63
CA ALA A 56 14.89 -0.20 -9.97
C ALA A 56 15.13 -0.17 -11.48
N ALA A 57 14.48 -1.05 -12.25
CA ALA A 57 14.55 -1.08 -13.71
C ALA A 57 13.69 0.00 -14.40
N GLY A 58 12.93 0.80 -13.65
CA GLY A 58 12.08 1.86 -14.20
C GLY A 58 10.86 1.36 -15.00
N CYS A 59 10.46 0.10 -14.83
CA CYS A 59 9.40 -0.55 -15.59
C CYS A 59 8.23 -1.07 -14.72
N PRO A 60 7.62 -0.25 -13.83
CA PRO A 60 6.60 -0.70 -12.87
C PRO A 60 5.41 -1.40 -13.54
N ARG A 61 5.03 -0.97 -14.76
CA ARG A 61 3.90 -1.55 -15.49
C ARG A 61 4.03 -3.07 -15.70
N VAL A 62 5.25 -3.59 -15.82
CA VAL A 62 5.51 -5.03 -16.03
C VAL A 62 5.02 -5.87 -14.83
N GLY A 63 5.08 -5.32 -13.61
CA GLY A 63 4.70 -6.02 -12.39
C GLY A 63 3.21 -6.10 -12.10
N ILE A 64 2.36 -5.36 -12.82
CA ILE A 64 0.92 -5.30 -12.55
C ILE A 64 0.28 -6.69 -12.58
N LEU A 65 0.38 -7.39 -13.72
CA LEU A 65 -0.24 -8.71 -13.88
C LEU A 65 0.41 -9.80 -13.00
N PRO A 66 1.75 -9.90 -12.90
CA PRO A 66 2.39 -10.83 -11.98
C PRO A 66 1.95 -10.66 -10.53
N LEU A 67 1.95 -9.43 -10.01
CA LEU A 67 1.56 -9.16 -8.62
C LEU A 67 0.06 -9.39 -8.40
N LEU A 68 -0.79 -9.08 -9.38
CA LEU A 68 -2.21 -9.44 -9.33
C LEU A 68 -2.42 -10.96 -9.27
N ASN A 69 -1.69 -11.73 -10.07
CA ASN A 69 -1.77 -13.19 -10.01
C ASN A 69 -1.26 -13.71 -8.66
N ALA A 70 -0.15 -13.15 -8.17
CA ALA A 70 0.43 -13.53 -6.89
C ALA A 70 -0.54 -13.27 -5.74
N LEU A 71 -1.11 -12.05 -5.65
CA LEU A 71 -2.03 -11.68 -4.58
C LEU A 71 -3.28 -12.57 -4.61
N ARG A 72 -3.89 -12.80 -5.79
CA ARG A 72 -5.12 -13.59 -5.93
C ARG A 72 -4.92 -15.06 -5.57
N LYS A 73 -3.74 -15.61 -5.86
CA LYS A 73 -3.42 -17.01 -5.55
C LYS A 73 -3.00 -17.20 -4.09
N LEU A 74 -2.34 -16.20 -3.51
CA LEU A 74 -1.92 -16.21 -2.10
C LEU A 74 -3.12 -16.03 -1.17
N GLN A 75 -4.04 -15.15 -1.54
CA GLN A 75 -5.27 -14.86 -0.81
C GLN A 75 -6.13 -16.14 -0.66
N PRO A 76 -6.54 -16.52 0.57
CA PRO A 76 -7.45 -17.65 0.80
C PRO A 76 -8.83 -17.46 0.16
N ASN A 77 -9.43 -16.28 0.38
CA ASN A 77 -10.70 -15.84 -0.19
C ASN A 77 -10.68 -14.30 -0.36
N ARG A 78 -11.62 -13.72 -1.11
CA ARG A 78 -11.63 -12.28 -1.42
C ARG A 78 -11.76 -11.34 -0.21
N GLU A 79 -12.11 -11.87 0.96
CA GLU A 79 -12.30 -11.12 2.19
C GLU A 79 -10.98 -10.92 2.97
N HIS A 80 -9.91 -11.63 2.59
CA HIS A 80 -8.61 -11.58 3.29
C HIS A 80 -7.64 -10.58 2.65
N VAL A 81 -7.03 -9.70 3.45
CA VAL A 81 -5.92 -8.87 2.97
C VAL A 81 -4.60 -9.64 2.96
N THR A 82 -3.72 -9.34 2.02
CA THR A 82 -2.34 -9.84 1.99
C THR A 82 -1.36 -8.68 1.78
N PRO A 83 -0.09 -8.81 2.21
CA PRO A 83 0.93 -7.78 1.97
C PRO A 83 1.05 -7.37 0.49
N LEU A 84 0.86 -8.33 -0.42
CA LEU A 84 0.96 -8.11 -1.86
C LEU A 84 -0.13 -7.17 -2.40
N HIS A 85 -1.23 -6.92 -1.68
CA HIS A 85 -2.20 -5.89 -2.06
C HIS A 85 -1.55 -4.50 -2.03
N ALA A 86 -0.78 -4.19 -0.98
CA ALA A 86 -0.08 -2.91 -0.86
C ALA A 86 0.96 -2.74 -1.98
N ASP A 87 1.73 -3.79 -2.25
CA ASP A 87 2.74 -3.79 -3.31
C ASP A 87 2.11 -3.61 -4.71
N PHE A 88 1.03 -4.35 -5.00
CA PHE A 88 0.28 -4.24 -6.23
C PHE A 88 -0.31 -2.83 -6.42
N PHE A 89 -0.90 -2.25 -5.37
CA PHE A 89 -1.44 -0.89 -5.42
C PHE A 89 -0.35 0.16 -5.64
N GLN A 90 0.80 0.01 -4.99
CA GLN A 90 1.94 0.89 -5.20
C GLN A 90 2.40 0.87 -6.67
N VAL A 91 2.48 -0.32 -7.27
CA VAL A 91 2.85 -0.48 -8.68
C VAL A 91 1.82 0.13 -9.63
N CYS A 92 0.52 -0.06 -9.36
CA CYS A 92 -0.55 0.57 -10.14
C CYS A 92 -0.48 2.10 -10.08
N LEU A 93 -0.18 2.65 -8.90
CA LEU A 93 -0.07 4.09 -8.68
C LEU A 93 1.14 4.68 -9.44
N LEU A 94 2.31 4.04 -9.33
CA LEU A 94 3.54 4.50 -9.98
C LEU A 94 3.48 4.37 -11.51
N SER A 95 2.79 3.35 -12.01
CA SER A 95 2.54 3.17 -13.45
C SER A 95 1.37 4.01 -13.98
N LYS A 96 0.62 4.70 -13.10
CA LYS A 96 -0.60 5.46 -13.42
C LYS A 96 -1.70 4.61 -14.09
N VAL A 97 -1.70 3.30 -13.85
CA VAL A 97 -2.68 2.36 -14.40
C VAL A 97 -3.72 2.02 -13.34
N TYR A 98 -4.61 2.98 -13.06
CA TYR A 98 -5.62 2.87 -12.01
C TYR A 98 -6.66 1.77 -12.28
N ASN A 99 -7.03 1.58 -13.55
CA ASN A 99 -8.02 0.59 -13.97
C ASN A 99 -7.63 -0.84 -13.59
N ALA A 100 -6.33 -1.15 -13.51
CA ALA A 100 -5.87 -2.47 -13.13
C ALA A 100 -6.23 -2.83 -11.68
N ALA A 101 -6.36 -1.83 -10.81
CA ALA A 101 -6.71 -2.02 -9.40
C ALA A 101 -8.22 -1.99 -9.14
N HIS A 102 -9.05 -1.71 -10.16
CA HIS A 102 -10.48 -1.47 -9.96
C HIS A 102 -11.19 -2.63 -9.27
N GLU A 103 -11.04 -3.85 -9.79
CA GLU A 103 -11.69 -5.04 -9.20
C GLU A 103 -11.19 -5.31 -7.77
N VAL A 104 -9.90 -5.11 -7.51
CA VAL A 104 -9.31 -5.34 -6.18
C VAL A 104 -9.79 -4.30 -5.16
N LEU A 105 -10.04 -3.06 -5.60
CA LEU A 105 -10.57 -2.00 -4.73
C LEU A 105 -12.03 -2.23 -4.32
N LEU A 106 -12.78 -2.95 -5.14
CA LEU A 106 -14.18 -3.30 -4.90
C LEU A 106 -14.34 -4.55 -4.02
N ASP A 107 -13.28 -5.29 -3.74
CA ASP A 107 -13.37 -6.42 -2.83
C ASP A 107 -13.66 -5.94 -1.40
N ASP A 108 -14.65 -6.59 -0.78
CA ASP A 108 -15.03 -6.35 0.61
C ASP A 108 -14.11 -7.14 1.55
N ILE A 109 -12.98 -6.53 1.89
CA ILE A 109 -12.00 -7.10 2.80
C ILE A 109 -12.42 -6.86 4.26
N PHE A 110 -12.64 -7.95 4.98
CA PHE A 110 -13.01 -7.95 6.41
C PHE A 110 -11.97 -8.62 7.30
N ASP A 111 -11.14 -9.50 6.74
CA ASP A 111 -10.25 -10.37 7.50
C ASP A 111 -8.78 -9.96 7.36
N VAL A 112 -8.14 -9.74 8.50
CA VAL A 112 -6.70 -9.54 8.64
C VAL A 112 -6.16 -10.69 9.47
N ASP A 113 -5.57 -11.69 8.80
CA ASP A 113 -4.96 -12.84 9.45
C ASP A 113 -3.43 -12.86 9.24
N PRO A 114 -2.64 -12.39 10.23
CA PRO A 114 -1.19 -12.41 10.17
C PRO A 114 -0.60 -13.82 10.06
N HIS A 115 -1.24 -14.85 10.61
CA HIS A 115 -0.72 -16.22 10.59
C HIS A 115 -0.84 -16.84 9.20
N THR A 116 -1.93 -16.57 8.49
CA THR A 116 -2.17 -17.14 7.16
C THR A 116 -1.52 -16.34 6.04
N THR A 117 -1.49 -15.00 6.16
CA THR A 117 -1.09 -14.11 5.06
C THR A 117 0.23 -13.38 5.28
N CYS A 118 0.85 -13.56 6.46
CA CYS A 118 2.08 -12.86 6.87
C CYS A 118 1.93 -11.34 6.92
N MET A 119 0.70 -10.86 7.19
CA MET A 119 0.37 -9.44 7.22
C MET A 119 1.03 -8.72 8.41
N THR A 120 1.73 -7.62 8.13
CA THR A 120 2.22 -6.72 9.19
C THR A 120 1.36 -5.46 9.29
N PRO A 121 1.37 -4.75 10.44
CA PRO A 121 0.68 -3.46 10.55
C PRO A 121 1.12 -2.43 9.51
N THR A 122 2.40 -2.43 9.14
CA THR A 122 2.94 -1.53 8.11
C THR A 122 2.38 -1.84 6.72
N ASP A 123 2.21 -3.13 6.39
CA ASP A 123 1.58 -3.54 5.15
C ASP A 123 0.11 -3.09 5.11
N LEU A 124 -0.60 -3.15 6.25
CA LEU A 124 -2.00 -2.72 6.34
C LEU A 124 -2.15 -1.21 6.13
N PHE A 125 -1.31 -0.41 6.77
CA PHE A 125 -1.30 1.04 6.54
C PHE A 125 -0.98 1.38 5.08
N SER A 126 -0.05 0.65 4.47
CA SER A 126 0.34 0.83 3.06
C SER A 126 -0.81 0.46 2.11
N TYR A 127 -1.48 -0.66 2.38
CA TYR A 127 -2.67 -1.10 1.64
C TYR A 127 -3.76 -0.03 1.66
N CYS A 128 -4.15 0.42 2.86
CA CYS A 128 -5.20 1.42 3.03
C CYS A 128 -4.82 2.76 2.38
N TYR A 129 -3.58 3.20 2.53
CA TYR A 129 -3.10 4.47 1.98
C TYR A 129 -3.04 4.45 0.44
N TYR A 130 -2.39 3.44 -0.15
CA TYR A 130 -2.28 3.34 -1.62
C TYR A 130 -3.63 3.03 -2.26
N GLY A 131 -4.45 2.18 -1.63
CA GLY A 131 -5.81 1.90 -2.08
C GLY A 131 -6.68 3.16 -2.07
N GLY A 132 -6.61 3.95 -0.99
CA GLY A 132 -7.28 5.25 -0.91
C GLY A 132 -6.84 6.23 -2.00
N MET A 133 -5.54 6.29 -2.31
CA MET A 133 -5.03 7.11 -3.41
C MET A 133 -5.51 6.65 -4.79
N LEU A 134 -5.53 5.34 -5.05
CA LEU A 134 -6.03 4.79 -6.32
C LEU A 134 -7.54 5.03 -6.49
N ALA A 135 -8.31 4.81 -5.43
CA ALA A 135 -9.75 5.07 -5.41
C ALA A 135 -10.05 6.57 -5.64
N ALA A 136 -9.31 7.47 -4.97
CA ALA A 136 -9.43 8.91 -5.18
C ALA A 136 -9.08 9.32 -6.62
N GLY A 137 -8.01 8.76 -7.18
CA GLY A 137 -7.62 8.97 -8.59
C GLY A 137 -8.66 8.47 -9.58
N SER A 138 -9.42 7.44 -9.21
CA SER A 138 -10.52 6.87 -9.98
C SER A 138 -11.88 7.53 -9.68
N LYS A 139 -11.91 8.63 -8.91
CA LYS A 139 -13.12 9.34 -8.46
C LYS A 139 -14.09 8.51 -7.61
N MET A 140 -13.65 7.37 -7.08
CA MET A 140 -14.40 6.55 -6.12
C MET A 140 -14.21 7.12 -4.71
N TYR A 141 -14.71 8.33 -4.47
CA TYR A 141 -14.41 9.08 -3.25
C TYR A 141 -14.93 8.41 -1.98
N SER A 142 -16.10 7.78 -2.02
CA SER A 142 -16.66 7.05 -0.87
C SER A 142 -15.72 5.92 -0.44
N ARG A 143 -15.28 5.10 -1.40
CA ARG A 143 -14.31 4.03 -1.15
C ARG A 143 -12.94 4.55 -0.69
N ALA A 144 -12.50 5.66 -1.26
CA ALA A 144 -11.25 6.30 -0.85
C ALA A 144 -11.30 6.74 0.63
N LEU A 145 -12.43 7.31 1.06
CA LEU A 145 -12.63 7.73 2.45
C LEU A 145 -12.66 6.54 3.39
N GLU A 146 -13.35 5.45 3.04
CA GLU A 146 -13.37 4.21 3.83
C GLU A 146 -11.96 3.65 4.06
N LEU A 147 -11.18 3.48 2.99
CA LEU A 147 -9.82 2.95 3.07
C LEU A 147 -8.90 3.87 3.90
N LEU A 148 -8.98 5.19 3.71
CA LEU A 148 -8.18 6.12 4.48
C LEU A 148 -8.59 6.16 5.96
N MET A 149 -9.89 6.03 6.26
CA MET A 149 -10.41 5.90 7.62
C MET A 149 -9.87 4.64 8.30
N GLN A 150 -9.85 3.50 7.60
CA GLN A 150 -9.30 2.25 8.12
C GLN A 150 -7.81 2.40 8.50
N ALA A 151 -7.02 3.17 7.74
CA ALA A 151 -5.63 3.47 8.10
C ALA A 151 -5.48 4.23 9.44
N LEU A 152 -6.48 5.05 9.81
CA LEU A 152 -6.48 5.85 11.03
C LEU A 152 -7.00 5.07 12.25
N THR A 153 -7.92 4.13 12.03
CA THR A 153 -8.55 3.35 13.10
C THR A 153 -7.81 2.06 13.42
N ALA A 154 -6.94 1.58 12.53
CA ALA A 154 -6.12 0.41 12.82
C ALA A 154 -5.22 0.65 14.04
N PRO A 155 -5.09 -0.33 14.96
CA PRO A 155 -4.31 -0.17 16.19
C PRO A 155 -2.83 0.05 15.87
N ALA A 156 -2.37 1.29 16.05
CA ALA A 156 -0.99 1.68 15.80
C ALA A 156 -0.19 1.74 17.11
N VAL A 157 0.76 0.84 17.31
CA VAL A 157 1.73 0.90 18.42
C VAL A 157 2.76 2.02 18.17
N VAL A 158 3.04 2.35 16.90
CA VAL A 158 4.01 3.37 16.49
C VAL A 158 3.35 4.36 15.54
N ALA A 159 3.57 5.66 15.77
CA ALA A 159 3.12 6.70 14.85
C ALA A 159 3.88 6.59 13.52
N ASN A 160 3.14 6.28 12.45
CA ASN A 160 3.72 6.09 11.12
C ASN A 160 3.46 7.33 10.24
N ALA A 161 4.49 7.78 9.51
CA ALA A 161 4.37 8.87 8.54
C ALA A 161 3.28 8.62 7.49
N ILE A 162 3.01 7.34 7.17
CA ILE A 162 1.94 6.91 6.27
C ILE A 162 0.57 7.34 6.81
N VAL A 163 0.30 7.10 8.09
CA VAL A 163 -0.99 7.44 8.73
C VAL A 163 -1.23 8.95 8.70
N LEU A 164 -0.18 9.74 8.92
CA LEU A 164 -0.28 11.20 8.83
C LEU A 164 -0.54 11.67 7.39
N ALA A 165 0.14 11.07 6.40
CA ALA A 165 -0.11 11.37 4.99
C ALA A 165 -1.53 10.96 4.57
N ALA A 166 -2.06 9.85 5.11
CA ALA A 166 -3.42 9.39 4.92
C ALA A 166 -4.43 10.40 5.50
N TYR A 167 -4.21 10.88 6.72
CA TYR A 167 -5.07 11.87 7.38
C TYR A 167 -5.21 13.16 6.58
N LYS A 168 -4.09 13.71 6.10
CA LYS A 168 -4.13 14.93 5.27
C LYS A 168 -4.95 14.71 3.99
N LYS A 169 -4.80 13.55 3.35
CA LYS A 169 -5.59 13.19 2.16
C LYS A 169 -7.05 12.98 2.47
N LEU A 170 -7.38 12.41 3.62
CA LEU A 170 -8.75 12.19 4.06
C LEU A 170 -9.51 13.51 4.18
N ILE A 171 -8.92 14.53 4.80
CA ILE A 171 -9.54 15.87 4.88
C ILE A 171 -9.81 16.40 3.47
N LEU A 172 -8.80 16.39 2.60
CA LEU A 172 -8.93 16.91 1.23
C LEU A 172 -10.02 16.18 0.44
N ILE A 173 -10.04 14.84 0.48
CA ILE A 173 -11.04 14.04 -0.23
C ILE A 173 -12.43 14.27 0.37
N SER A 174 -12.55 14.45 1.69
CA SER A 174 -13.84 14.74 2.33
C SER A 174 -14.41 16.09 1.89
N LEU A 175 -13.55 17.10 1.73
CA LEU A 175 -13.93 18.41 1.21
C LEU A 175 -14.35 18.33 -0.26
N ILE A 176 -13.67 17.53 -1.07
CA ILE A 176 -14.04 17.32 -2.48
C ILE A 176 -15.37 16.58 -2.60
N HIS A 177 -15.60 15.54 -1.79
CA HIS A 177 -16.77 14.68 -1.90
C HIS A 177 -18.03 15.31 -1.31
N SER A 178 -17.92 15.89 -0.11
CA SER A 178 -19.07 16.33 0.69
C SER A 178 -19.11 17.84 0.94
N GLY A 179 -18.06 18.58 0.54
CA GLY A 179 -17.94 20.02 0.82
C GLY A 179 -17.73 20.35 2.30
N LYS A 180 -17.53 19.34 3.16
CA LYS A 180 -17.41 19.47 4.62
C LYS A 180 -16.21 18.66 5.09
N SER A 181 -15.45 19.22 6.03
CA SER A 181 -14.35 18.48 6.65
C SER A 181 -14.91 17.43 7.59
N ILE A 182 -14.52 16.16 7.38
CA ILE A 182 -14.77 15.11 8.38
C ILE A 182 -13.93 15.43 9.62
N SER A 183 -14.59 15.58 10.77
CA SER A 183 -13.92 15.70 12.06
C SER A 183 -13.16 14.42 12.37
N LEU A 184 -12.00 14.53 13.02
CA LEU A 184 -11.22 13.39 13.51
C LEU A 184 -12.14 12.31 14.12
N PRO A 185 -12.06 11.05 13.64
CA PRO A 185 -12.81 9.97 14.25
C PRO A 185 -12.51 9.92 15.75
N LYS A 186 -13.54 9.76 16.59
CA LYS A 186 -13.38 9.76 18.05
C LYS A 186 -12.30 8.76 18.51
N PHE A 187 -12.18 7.64 17.79
CA PHE A 187 -11.25 6.53 18.00
C PHE A 187 -9.85 6.70 17.38
N THR A 188 -9.53 7.88 16.84
CA THR A 188 -8.17 8.15 16.38
C THR A 188 -7.20 8.01 17.55
N SER A 189 -6.14 7.22 17.39
CA SER A 189 -5.19 6.93 18.46
C SER A 189 -4.64 8.23 19.07
N ALA A 190 -4.48 8.26 20.39
CA ALA A 190 -4.01 9.45 21.11
C ALA A 190 -2.68 10.00 20.55
N ARG A 191 -1.83 9.11 20.03
CA ARG A 191 -0.55 9.47 19.41
C ARG A 191 -0.70 10.19 18.07
N VAL A 192 -1.69 9.80 17.25
CA VAL A 192 -1.98 10.49 15.98
C VAL A 192 -2.55 11.89 16.27
N LYS A 193 -3.41 12.02 17.30
CA LYS A 193 -3.88 13.34 17.77
C LYS A 193 -2.71 14.23 18.19
N TYR A 194 -1.80 13.72 19.03
CA TYR A 194 -0.60 14.45 19.45
C TYR A 194 0.35 14.80 18.29
N LEU A 195 0.60 13.86 17.36
CA LEU A 195 1.46 14.10 16.20
C LEU A 195 0.89 15.18 15.28
N LEU A 196 -0.44 15.22 15.13
CA LEU A 196 -1.11 16.28 14.42
C LEU A 196 -0.89 17.60 15.15
N GLU A 197 -1.30 17.70 16.41
CA GLU A 197 -1.23 18.93 17.21
C GLU A 197 0.18 19.54 17.24
N SER A 198 1.21 18.73 17.47
CA SER A 198 2.62 19.16 17.45
C SER A 198 3.10 19.69 16.10
N ARG A 199 2.66 19.09 14.97
CA ARG A 199 3.03 19.56 13.62
C ARG A 199 2.23 20.77 13.16
N TRP A 200 0.96 20.90 13.55
CA TRP A 200 0.17 22.12 13.30
C TRP A 200 0.79 23.33 14.00
N GLN A 201 1.26 23.18 15.24
CA GLN A 201 2.00 24.23 15.95
C GLN A 201 3.32 24.61 15.26
N GLY A 202 4.01 23.66 14.63
CA GLY A 202 5.22 23.92 13.85
C GLY A 202 4.95 24.67 12.54
N VAL A 203 3.82 24.42 11.87
CA VAL A 203 3.41 25.14 10.65
C VAL A 203 3.00 26.58 10.99
N SER A 204 2.23 26.79 12.05
CA SER A 204 1.92 28.16 12.51
C SER A 204 3.17 28.92 12.91
N ARG A 205 4.19 28.28 13.50
CA ARG A 205 5.49 28.92 13.80
C ARG A 205 6.31 29.28 12.56
N ALA A 206 6.23 28.50 11.48
CA ALA A 206 6.96 28.76 10.24
C ALA A 206 6.39 29.97 9.46
N GLU A 207 5.08 30.23 9.57
CA GLU A 207 4.43 31.39 8.95
C GLU A 207 4.80 32.73 9.64
N TYR A 208 5.31 32.71 10.87
CA TYR A 208 5.83 33.90 11.56
C TYR A 208 7.32 34.17 11.33
N CYS A 209 8.03 33.33 10.57
CA CYS A 209 9.45 33.48 10.25
C CYS A 209 9.68 33.68 8.75
N LEU A 210 8.97 34.61 8.11
CA LEU A 210 9.42 35.19 6.85
C LEU A 210 10.30 36.41 7.16
N PRO A 211 11.59 36.43 6.76
CA PRO A 211 12.40 37.63 6.89
C PRO A 211 11.81 38.73 5.99
N ASN A 212 11.49 39.85 6.61
CA ASN A 212 11.01 41.06 5.96
C ASN A 212 12.14 41.65 5.10
N THR A 213 12.34 41.14 3.89
CA THR A 213 13.21 41.79 2.89
C THR A 213 12.40 42.86 2.19
N ARG A 214 12.40 44.07 2.77
CA ARG A 214 12.09 45.31 2.03
C ARG A 214 13.37 46.14 1.94
N SER A 215 13.78 46.34 0.68
CA SER A 215 14.52 47.47 0.07
C SER A 215 15.61 48.14 0.89
#